data_AF-A0A661LYF3-F1
#
_entry.id   AF-A0A661LYF3-F1
#
_cell.length_a   1.000
_cell.length_b   1.000
_cell.length_c   1.000
_cell.angle_alpha   90.00
_cell.angle_beta   90.00
_cell.angle_gamma   90.00
#
_symmetry.space_group_name_H-M   'P 1'
#
loop_
_entity.id
_entity.type
_entity.pdbx_description
1 polymer ?
#
loop_
_entity_poly.entity_id
_entity_poly.type
_entity_poly.pdbx_seq_one_letter_code
_entity_poly.pdbx_strand_id
1 'polypeptide(L)'
;EFVGRLPVVVVFDELTREDLVEILKNPNNPIILSKRYDFKAYGIDIKFEEEALSRIAEMAAAEKTGARGLVSAIERVLIPFEKTLPSTQVRTLVVTPEIVEDPEGRLKELLENPEDPERTVRFEKAAEDERRNIEEYIGARADEFKKKYGLELYDRRVALIAKLYLEDICDVNTAFEEFREMYGEIRSREASLPEQLEVDVCFDDSAVDEIIQKAIRTGESAGDLALDLATRLEYGLKLLRDRSGIEKFVINHEAVTDMEKYINDLLKRHYREKGAGEDGSA
;
A
#
# COMPACT_ATOMS: atom_id res chain seq x y z
N GLU A 1 0.96 49.88 21.47
CA GLU A 1 2.31 49.28 21.43
C GLU A 1 2.29 47.79 21.09
N PHE A 2 1.60 46.93 21.86
CA PHE A 2 1.54 45.47 21.64
C PHE A 2 1.02 45.05 20.25
N VAL A 3 -0.11 45.60 19.80
CA VAL A 3 -0.68 45.33 18.45
C VAL A 3 0.28 45.78 17.33
N GLY A 4 1.08 46.82 17.55
CA GLY A 4 2.08 47.29 16.58
C GLY A 4 3.32 46.39 16.44
N ARG A 5 3.48 45.38 17.31
CA ARG A 5 4.55 44.36 17.23
C ARG A 5 4.10 43.06 16.55
N LEU A 6 2.84 42.96 16.12
CA LEU A 6 2.28 41.84 15.36
C LEU A 6 1.89 42.32 13.95
N PRO A 7 2.86 42.60 13.06
CA PRO A 7 2.60 43.19 11.74
C PRO A 7 1.93 42.24 10.75
N VAL A 8 1.93 40.94 11.02
CA VAL A 8 1.31 39.91 10.19
C VAL A 8 0.06 39.41 10.88
N VAL A 9 -1.09 39.65 10.26
CA VAL A 9 -2.39 39.13 10.68
C VAL A 9 -2.88 38.20 9.58
N VAL A 10 -3.24 36.98 9.97
CA VAL A 10 -3.86 35.99 9.08
C VAL A 10 -5.26 35.70 9.63
N VAL A 11 -6.26 35.73 8.75
CA VAL A 11 -7.64 35.40 9.07
C VAL A 11 -7.94 34.04 8.44
N PHE A 12 -8.54 33.14 9.21
CA PHE A 12 -8.97 31.82 8.73
C PHE A 12 -10.48 31.84 8.52
N ASP A 13 -10.92 31.21 7.44
CA ASP A 13 -12.35 30.99 7.19
C ASP A 13 -12.90 29.92 8.13
N GLU A 14 -14.20 30.02 8.44
CA GLU A 14 -14.89 28.96 9.19
C GLU A 14 -15.03 27.71 8.32
N LEU A 15 -14.82 26.54 8.93
CA LEU A 15 -14.98 25.26 8.25
C LEU A 15 -16.45 25.01 7.92
N THR A 16 -16.72 24.78 6.64
CA THR A 16 -18.03 24.34 6.15
C THR A 16 -18.22 22.83 6.34
N ARG A 17 -19.45 22.35 6.14
CA ARG A 17 -19.74 20.90 6.13
C ARG A 17 -18.88 20.20 5.07
N GLU A 18 -18.79 20.79 3.90
CA GLU A 18 -18.04 20.26 2.76
C GLU A 18 -16.53 20.16 3.11
N ASP A 19 -15.97 21.16 3.81
CA ASP A 19 -14.58 21.10 4.29
C ASP A 19 -14.36 19.95 5.28
N LEU A 20 -15.33 19.70 6.17
CA LEU A 20 -15.25 18.59 7.13
C LEU A 20 -15.33 17.22 6.44
N VAL A 21 -16.12 17.10 5.36
CA VAL A 21 -16.16 15.90 4.52
C VAL A 21 -14.80 15.66 3.87
N GLU A 22 -14.22 16.68 3.24
CA GLU A 22 -12.90 16.57 2.61
C GLU A 22 -11.80 16.22 3.61
N ILE A 23 -11.87 16.78 4.82
CA ILE A 23 -10.95 16.43 5.91
C ILE A 23 -11.06 14.93 6.23
N LEU A 24 -12.26 14.38 6.39
CA LEU A 24 -12.47 12.95 6.69
C LEU A 24 -12.08 12.03 5.55
N LYS A 25 -12.30 12.43 4.30
CA LYS A 25 -11.95 11.66 3.10
C LYS A 25 -10.45 11.60 2.84
N ASN A 26 -9.69 12.54 3.36
CA ASN A 26 -8.24 12.56 3.18
C ASN A 26 -7.63 11.26 3.75
N PRO A 27 -6.89 10.46 2.95
CA PRO A 27 -6.28 9.22 3.43
C PRO A 27 -5.30 9.43 4.59
N ASN A 28 -4.73 10.62 4.72
CA ASN A 28 -3.85 10.99 5.82
C ASN A 28 -4.61 11.50 7.05
N ASN A 29 -5.93 11.33 7.11
CA ASN A 29 -6.71 11.78 8.25
C ASN A 29 -6.37 10.94 9.50
N PRO A 30 -5.81 11.58 10.56
CA PRO A 30 -5.36 10.85 11.74
C PRO A 30 -6.51 10.23 12.54
N ILE A 31 -7.73 10.76 12.44
CA ILE A 31 -8.89 10.21 13.16
C ILE A 31 -9.30 8.88 12.54
N ILE A 32 -9.40 8.82 11.21
CA ILE A 32 -9.74 7.59 10.48
C ILE A 32 -8.64 6.55 10.64
N LEU A 33 -7.36 6.94 10.46
CA LEU A 33 -6.22 6.05 10.64
C LEU A 33 -6.15 5.50 12.07
N SER A 34 -6.33 6.36 13.09
CA SER A 34 -6.36 5.93 14.49
C SER A 34 -7.46 4.91 14.73
N LYS A 35 -8.66 5.10 14.17
CA LYS A 35 -9.75 4.13 14.33
C LYS A 35 -9.50 2.83 13.60
N ARG A 36 -8.94 2.87 12.40
CA ARG A 36 -8.47 1.66 11.71
C ARG A 36 -7.46 0.88 12.57
N TYR A 37 -6.50 1.59 13.17
CA TYR A 37 -5.50 0.99 14.05
C TYR A 37 -6.12 0.40 15.34
N ASP A 38 -7.02 1.13 16.00
CA ASP A 38 -7.73 0.68 17.21
C ASP A 38 -8.46 -0.65 16.96
N PHE A 39 -9.23 -0.76 15.87
CA PHE A 39 -9.95 -1.98 15.51
C PHE A 39 -9.00 -3.10 15.07
N LYS A 40 -7.94 -2.77 14.32
CA LYS A 40 -6.93 -3.74 13.88
C LYS A 40 -6.22 -4.40 15.07
N ALA A 41 -5.99 -3.67 16.15
CA ALA A 41 -5.41 -4.21 17.39
C ALA A 41 -6.25 -5.35 18.00
N TYR A 42 -7.55 -5.39 17.72
CA TYR A 42 -8.46 -6.47 18.09
C TYR A 42 -8.68 -7.52 16.97
N GLY A 43 -7.95 -7.39 15.86
CA GLY A 43 -8.10 -8.24 14.68
C GLY A 43 -9.40 -8.00 13.91
N ILE A 44 -9.91 -6.77 13.93
CA ILE A 44 -11.11 -6.35 13.19
C ILE A 44 -10.68 -5.39 12.08
N ASP A 45 -11.02 -5.70 10.84
CA ASP A 45 -10.83 -4.77 9.71
C ASP A 45 -12.06 -3.87 9.59
N ILE A 46 -11.85 -2.56 9.60
CA ILE A 46 -12.90 -1.55 9.53
C ILE A 46 -12.78 -0.74 8.24
N LYS A 47 -13.90 -0.60 7.53
CA LYS A 47 -14.03 0.22 6.32
C LYS A 47 -15.08 1.29 6.52
N PHE A 48 -14.99 2.38 5.78
CA PHE A 48 -15.93 3.51 5.86
C PHE A 48 -16.52 3.76 4.49
N GLU A 49 -17.85 3.85 4.42
CA GLU A 49 -18.52 4.34 3.23
C GLU A 49 -18.42 5.86 3.13
N GLU A 50 -18.40 6.38 1.90
CA GLU A 50 -18.30 7.80 1.64
C GLU A 50 -19.49 8.58 2.22
N GLU A 51 -20.68 7.99 2.12
CA GLU A 51 -21.92 8.51 2.68
C GLU A 51 -21.86 8.52 4.21
N ALA A 52 -21.23 7.52 4.83
CA ALA A 52 -21.04 7.50 6.29
C ALA A 52 -20.12 8.63 6.76
N LEU A 53 -19.00 8.85 6.07
CA LEU A 53 -18.11 9.99 6.33
C LEU A 53 -18.86 11.32 6.16
N SER A 54 -19.73 11.40 5.16
CA SER A 54 -20.57 12.58 4.93
C SER A 54 -21.56 12.84 6.07
N ARG A 55 -22.20 11.79 6.61
CA ARG A 55 -23.07 11.89 7.79
C ARG A 55 -22.32 12.28 9.05
N ILE A 56 -21.13 11.73 9.26
CA ILE A 56 -20.28 12.09 10.41
C ILE A 56 -19.90 13.58 10.33
N ALA A 57 -19.55 14.08 9.15
CA ALA A 57 -19.25 15.49 8.94
C ALA A 57 -20.49 16.39 9.20
N GLU A 58 -21.69 15.98 8.78
CA GLU A 58 -22.95 16.67 9.11
C GLU A 58 -23.16 16.77 10.63
N MET A 59 -22.97 15.66 11.34
CA MET A 59 -23.11 15.61 12.79
C MET A 59 -22.10 16.53 13.48
N ALA A 60 -20.84 16.54 13.02
CA ALA A 60 -19.81 17.42 13.56
C ALA A 60 -20.07 18.90 13.27
N ALA A 61 -20.55 19.24 12.06
CA ALA A 61 -20.91 20.61 11.68
C ALA A 61 -22.00 21.19 12.60
N ALA A 62 -22.97 20.35 12.99
CA ALA A 62 -24.05 20.75 13.89
C ALA A 62 -23.56 21.15 15.30
N GLU A 63 -22.42 20.60 15.76
CA GLU A 63 -21.84 20.89 17.07
C GLU A 63 -21.13 22.25 17.13
N LYS A 64 -20.83 22.89 15.97
CA LYS A 64 -20.17 24.21 15.86
C LYS A 64 -18.83 24.33 16.62
N THR A 65 -18.10 23.24 16.72
CA THR A 65 -16.77 23.18 17.37
C THR A 65 -15.62 23.10 16.35
N GLY A 66 -15.91 23.24 15.06
CA GLY A 66 -14.96 23.09 13.96
C GLY A 66 -14.48 21.64 13.82
N ALA A 67 -13.24 21.44 13.33
CA ALA A 67 -12.67 20.09 13.11
C ALA A 67 -12.57 19.23 14.39
N ARG A 68 -12.62 19.82 15.59
CA ARG A 68 -12.65 19.08 16.86
C ARG A 68 -13.94 18.26 17.02
N GLY A 69 -15.05 18.71 16.42
CA GLY A 69 -16.32 17.99 16.42
C GLY A 69 -16.24 16.65 15.71
N LEU A 70 -15.30 16.47 14.77
CA LEU A 70 -15.12 15.21 14.04
C LEU A 70 -14.74 14.06 14.97
N VAL A 71 -13.87 14.32 15.95
CA VAL A 71 -13.46 13.31 16.93
C VAL A 71 -14.66 12.87 17.75
N SER A 72 -15.43 13.83 18.29
CA SER A 72 -16.61 13.51 19.10
C SER A 72 -17.70 12.81 18.30
N ALA A 73 -17.90 13.19 17.05
CA ALA A 73 -18.87 12.55 16.16
C ALA A 73 -18.48 11.09 15.85
N ILE A 74 -17.20 10.84 15.51
CA ILE A 74 -16.69 9.48 15.25
C ILE A 74 -16.77 8.61 16.51
N GLU A 75 -16.33 9.13 17.66
CA GLU A 75 -16.39 8.39 18.93
C GLU A 75 -17.82 8.00 19.29
N ARG A 76 -18.78 8.92 19.15
CA ARG A 76 -20.20 8.65 19.39
C ARG A 76 -20.71 7.48 18.53
N VAL A 77 -20.25 7.36 17.29
CA VAL A 77 -20.65 6.28 16.39
C VAL A 77 -19.93 4.97 16.73
N LEU A 78 -18.63 5.01 17.03
CA LEU A 78 -17.79 3.80 17.11
C LEU A 78 -17.61 3.22 18.53
N ILE A 79 -17.75 4.01 19.59
CA ILE A 79 -17.60 3.54 20.98
C ILE A 79 -18.44 2.29 21.30
N PRO A 80 -19.72 2.18 20.87
CA PRO A 80 -20.50 0.95 21.09
C PRO A 80 -19.83 -0.29 20.48
N PHE A 81 -19.32 -0.17 19.26
CA PHE A 81 -18.66 -1.25 18.54
C PHE A 81 -17.30 -1.59 19.16
N GLU A 82 -16.50 -0.59 19.53
CA GLU A 82 -15.21 -0.77 20.21
C GLU A 82 -15.35 -1.53 21.53
N LYS A 83 -16.41 -1.26 22.29
CA LYS A 83 -16.67 -1.94 23.58
C LYS A 83 -17.13 -3.38 23.42
N THR A 84 -17.82 -3.70 22.32
CA THR A 84 -18.51 -4.97 22.18
C THR A 84 -17.81 -5.94 21.25
N LEU A 85 -17.40 -5.51 20.05
CA LEU A 85 -16.86 -6.40 19.02
C LEU A 85 -15.61 -7.18 19.43
N PRO A 86 -14.65 -6.66 20.23
CA PRO A 86 -13.49 -7.43 20.68
C PRO A 86 -13.85 -8.72 21.44
N SER A 87 -15.07 -8.80 22.01
CA SER A 87 -15.57 -9.98 22.73
C SER A 87 -16.39 -10.92 21.84
N THR A 88 -16.34 -10.75 20.52
CA THR A 88 -17.16 -11.49 19.54
C THR A 88 -16.30 -12.19 18.49
N GLN A 89 -16.93 -12.92 17.57
CA GLN A 89 -16.26 -13.53 16.41
C GLN A 89 -16.23 -12.63 15.18
N VAL A 90 -16.83 -11.43 15.25
CA VAL A 90 -16.86 -10.48 14.12
C VAL A 90 -15.45 -9.99 13.82
N ARG A 91 -15.02 -10.12 12.56
CA ARG A 91 -13.68 -9.72 12.09
C ARG A 91 -13.70 -8.58 11.08
N THR A 92 -14.87 -8.19 10.59
CA THR A 92 -15.05 -7.12 9.62
C THR A 92 -16.17 -6.20 10.07
N LEU A 93 -15.98 -4.89 9.88
CA LEU A 93 -16.97 -3.87 10.12
C LEU A 93 -16.95 -2.89 8.96
N VAL A 94 -18.11 -2.62 8.36
CA VAL A 94 -18.27 -1.51 7.43
C VAL A 94 -19.11 -0.45 8.11
N VAL A 95 -18.60 0.78 8.19
CA VAL A 95 -19.29 1.93 8.77
C VAL A 95 -20.14 2.55 7.66
N THR A 96 -21.45 2.48 7.86
CA THR A 96 -22.46 2.87 6.87
C THR A 96 -23.27 4.07 7.39
N PRO A 97 -24.00 4.82 6.54
CA PRO A 97 -24.86 5.91 7.01
C PRO A 97 -25.88 5.44 8.06
N GLU A 98 -26.37 4.20 7.98
CA GLU A 98 -27.31 3.64 8.94
C GLU A 98 -26.67 3.38 10.31
N ILE A 99 -25.38 3.02 10.37
CA ILE A 99 -24.62 2.92 11.63
C ILE A 99 -24.43 4.31 12.24
N VAL A 100 -24.23 5.33 11.41
CA VAL A 100 -24.07 6.71 11.88
C VAL A 100 -25.38 7.25 12.48
N GLU A 101 -26.52 6.86 11.91
CA GLU A 101 -27.86 7.26 12.35
C GLU A 101 -28.36 6.48 13.60
N ASP A 102 -28.09 5.18 13.69
CA ASP A 102 -28.48 4.32 14.83
C ASP A 102 -27.38 3.30 15.20
N PRO A 103 -26.32 3.74 15.90
CA PRO A 103 -25.19 2.86 16.25
C PRO A 103 -25.61 1.64 17.07
N GLU A 104 -26.44 1.82 18.10
CA GLU A 104 -26.87 0.76 19.01
C GLU A 104 -27.83 -0.24 18.35
N GLY A 105 -28.74 0.23 17.49
CA GLY A 105 -29.61 -0.65 16.73
C GLY A 105 -28.81 -1.53 15.77
N ARG A 106 -27.90 -0.93 15.00
CA ARG A 106 -27.05 -1.68 14.05
C ARG A 106 -26.08 -2.62 14.72
N LEU A 107 -25.55 -2.27 15.90
CA LEU A 107 -24.76 -3.19 16.71
C LEU A 107 -25.57 -4.43 17.10
N LYS A 108 -26.83 -4.27 17.53
CA LYS A 108 -27.66 -5.43 17.88
C LYS A 108 -27.92 -6.33 16.67
N GLU A 109 -28.28 -5.76 15.54
CA GLU A 109 -28.50 -6.52 14.30
C GLU A 109 -27.24 -7.29 13.87
N LEU A 110 -26.06 -6.67 13.99
CA LEU A 110 -24.77 -7.30 13.72
C LEU A 110 -24.51 -8.50 14.65
N LEU A 111 -24.88 -8.40 15.93
CA LEU A 111 -24.69 -9.49 16.89
C LEU A 111 -25.71 -10.63 16.72
N GLU A 112 -26.94 -10.31 16.31
CA GLU A 112 -28.00 -11.31 16.08
C GLU A 112 -27.75 -12.16 14.84
N ASN A 113 -27.23 -11.54 13.78
CA ASN A 113 -26.90 -12.22 12.54
C ASN A 113 -25.52 -11.76 12.07
N PRO A 114 -24.40 -12.31 12.56
CA PRO A 114 -23.05 -11.84 12.23
C PRO A 114 -22.57 -12.21 10.83
N GLU A 115 -23.11 -13.26 10.21
CA GLU A 115 -22.70 -13.77 8.89
C GLU A 115 -23.63 -13.33 7.75
N ASP A 116 -24.17 -12.12 7.84
CA ASP A 116 -25.03 -11.56 6.80
C ASP A 116 -24.27 -11.37 5.47
N PRO A 117 -24.67 -12.08 4.39
CA PRO A 117 -24.02 -11.94 3.09
C PRO A 117 -24.05 -10.52 2.53
N GLU A 118 -25.10 -9.74 2.83
CA GLU A 118 -25.22 -8.36 2.36
C GLU A 118 -24.11 -7.47 2.93
N ARG A 119 -23.75 -7.69 4.21
CA ARG A 119 -22.66 -6.94 4.84
C ARG A 119 -21.30 -7.35 4.33
N THR A 120 -21.09 -8.62 3.99
CA THR A 120 -19.85 -9.07 3.34
C THR A 120 -19.67 -8.40 1.98
N VAL A 121 -20.71 -8.37 1.14
CA VAL A 121 -20.67 -7.68 -0.15
C VAL A 121 -20.42 -6.18 0.01
N ARG A 122 -21.09 -5.54 0.98
CA ARG A 122 -20.91 -4.12 1.28
C ARG A 122 -19.49 -3.81 1.77
N PHE A 123 -18.92 -4.69 2.60
CA PHE A 123 -17.54 -4.59 3.07
C PHE A 123 -16.53 -4.74 1.93
N GLU A 124 -16.69 -5.74 1.06
CA GLU A 124 -15.82 -5.94 -0.11
C GLU A 124 -15.86 -4.71 -1.02
N LYS A 125 -17.05 -4.18 -1.31
CA LYS A 125 -17.20 -2.95 -2.08
C LYS A 125 -16.50 -1.76 -1.42
N ALA A 126 -16.69 -1.55 -0.12
CA ALA A 126 -16.02 -0.47 0.60
C ALA A 126 -14.49 -0.62 0.61
N ALA A 127 -13.98 -1.85 0.67
CA ALA A 127 -12.55 -2.13 0.57
C ALA A 127 -11.99 -1.86 -0.84
N GLU A 128 -12.74 -2.18 -1.89
CA GLU A 128 -12.38 -1.84 -3.27
C GLU A 128 -12.39 -0.34 -3.52
N ASP A 129 -13.40 0.36 -3.01
CA ASP A 129 -13.51 1.81 -3.08
C ASP A 129 -12.36 2.49 -2.32
N GLU A 130 -12.03 2.02 -1.10
CA GLU A 130 -10.87 2.52 -0.35
C GLU A 130 -9.57 2.31 -1.13
N ARG A 131 -9.35 1.11 -1.70
CA ARG A 131 -8.16 0.80 -2.51
C ARG A 131 -8.06 1.72 -3.73
N ARG A 132 -9.16 1.91 -4.47
CA ARG A 132 -9.18 2.79 -5.63
C ARG A 132 -8.85 4.23 -5.24
N ASN A 133 -9.47 4.73 -4.18
CA ASN A 133 -9.27 6.11 -3.72
C ASN A 133 -7.82 6.35 -3.29
N ILE A 134 -7.17 5.38 -2.62
CA ILE A 134 -5.77 5.52 -2.23
C ILE A 134 -4.82 5.43 -3.43
N GLU A 135 -5.09 4.56 -4.41
CA GLU A 135 -4.31 4.48 -5.65
C GLU A 135 -4.39 5.78 -6.44
N GLU A 136 -5.59 6.36 -6.58
CA GLU A 136 -5.79 7.68 -7.21
C GLU A 136 -5.05 8.78 -6.45
N TYR A 137 -5.13 8.78 -5.12
CA TYR A 137 -4.45 9.77 -4.27
C TYR A 137 -2.92 9.68 -4.39
N ILE A 138 -2.36 8.47 -4.40
CA ILE A 138 -0.92 8.23 -4.58
C ILE A 138 -0.50 8.64 -6.00
N GLY A 139 -1.27 8.23 -7.02
CA GLY A 139 -1.02 8.54 -8.43
C GLY A 139 -0.98 10.04 -8.70
N ALA A 140 -1.90 10.80 -8.08
CA ALA A 140 -1.91 12.27 -8.16
C ALA A 140 -0.65 12.93 -7.58
N ARG A 141 0.13 12.21 -6.76
CA ARG A 141 1.38 12.69 -6.12
C ARG A 141 2.64 12.12 -6.76
N ALA A 142 2.54 11.49 -7.94
CA ALA A 142 3.67 10.91 -8.66
C ALA A 142 4.82 11.92 -8.89
N ASP A 143 4.52 13.16 -9.29
CA ASP A 143 5.54 14.19 -9.52
C ASP A 143 6.27 14.60 -8.23
N GLU A 144 5.54 14.67 -7.11
CA GLU A 144 6.12 14.97 -5.79
C GLU A 144 7.05 13.84 -5.35
N PHE A 145 6.56 12.60 -5.45
CA PHE A 145 7.34 11.40 -5.14
C PHE A 145 8.63 11.33 -5.96
N LYS A 146 8.54 11.54 -7.27
CA LYS A 146 9.68 11.58 -8.17
C LYS A 146 10.69 12.66 -7.79
N LYS A 147 10.25 13.86 -7.45
CA LYS A 147 11.14 14.95 -7.01
C LYS A 147 11.83 14.63 -5.70
N LYS A 148 11.13 13.99 -4.75
CA LYS A 148 11.66 13.66 -3.42
C LYS A 148 12.62 12.47 -3.45
N TYR A 149 12.29 11.41 -4.19
CA TYR A 149 12.99 10.13 -4.15
C TYR A 149 13.75 9.74 -5.43
N GLY A 150 13.53 10.45 -6.53
CA GLY A 150 14.16 10.13 -7.82
C GLY A 150 13.63 8.87 -8.49
N LEU A 151 12.44 8.38 -8.08
CA LEU A 151 11.82 7.17 -8.56
C LEU A 151 10.52 7.48 -9.32
N GLU A 152 10.30 6.81 -10.44
CA GLU A 152 9.03 6.90 -11.15
C GLU A 152 7.94 6.12 -10.42
N LEU A 153 6.72 6.68 -10.38
CA LEU A 153 5.50 5.96 -10.02
C LEU A 153 4.67 5.69 -11.27
N TYR A 154 4.47 4.40 -11.54
CA TYR A 154 3.53 3.85 -12.50
C TYR A 154 2.58 2.91 -11.75
N ASP A 155 1.48 2.51 -12.40
CA ASP A 155 0.34 1.81 -11.78
C ASP A 155 0.74 0.67 -10.83
N ARG A 156 1.75 -0.11 -11.20
CA ARG A 156 2.25 -1.20 -10.37
C ARG A 156 2.84 -0.73 -9.04
N ARG A 157 3.68 0.32 -9.04
CA ARG A 157 4.26 0.88 -7.81
C ARG A 157 3.22 1.61 -6.98
N VAL A 158 2.27 2.29 -7.64
CA VAL A 158 1.11 2.88 -6.99
C VAL A 158 0.34 1.81 -6.22
N ALA A 159 0.06 0.65 -6.84
CA ALA A 159 -0.61 -0.47 -6.18
C ALA A 159 0.21 -1.06 -5.02
N LEU A 160 1.54 -1.16 -5.14
CA LEU A 160 2.40 -1.63 -4.05
C LEU A 160 2.39 -0.68 -2.84
N ILE A 161 2.47 0.63 -3.08
CA ILE A 161 2.41 1.63 -2.02
C ILE A 161 1.02 1.66 -1.38
N ALA A 162 -0.05 1.60 -2.18
CA ALA A 162 -1.42 1.47 -1.69
C ALA A 162 -1.55 0.23 -0.79
N LYS A 163 -0.91 -0.88 -1.17
CA LYS A 163 -0.89 -2.10 -0.36
C LYS A 163 -0.20 -1.91 0.99
N LEU A 164 0.97 -1.27 1.02
CA LEU A 164 1.66 -0.91 2.28
C LEU A 164 0.74 -0.08 3.19
N TYR A 165 0.16 0.99 2.65
CA TYR A 165 -0.80 1.83 3.37
C TYR A 165 -1.97 1.04 3.97
N LEU A 166 -2.52 0.07 3.23
CA LEU A 166 -3.67 -0.71 3.67
C LEU A 166 -3.31 -1.77 4.71
N GLU A 167 -2.18 -2.46 4.55
CA GLU A 167 -1.75 -3.55 5.44
C GLU A 167 -1.19 -3.01 6.76
N ASP A 168 -0.37 -1.96 6.72
CA ASP A 168 0.31 -1.40 7.90
C ASP A 168 -0.50 -0.28 8.59
N ILE A 169 -1.56 0.23 7.95
CA ILE A 169 -2.43 1.31 8.47
C ILE A 169 -1.59 2.54 8.84
N CYS A 170 -0.85 3.05 7.85
CA CYS A 170 0.01 4.21 8.00
C CYS A 170 -0.50 5.39 7.14
N ASP A 171 0.16 6.55 7.21
CA ASP A 171 -0.12 7.64 6.28
C ASP A 171 0.66 7.45 4.96
N VAL A 172 0.24 8.15 3.91
CA VAL A 172 0.80 8.00 2.56
C VAL A 172 2.29 8.33 2.51
N ASN A 173 2.77 9.29 3.31
CA ASN A 173 4.19 9.61 3.32
C ASN A 173 5.00 8.50 4.00
N THR A 174 4.46 7.87 5.04
CA THR A 174 5.07 6.68 5.63
C THR A 174 5.13 5.54 4.61
N ALA A 175 4.05 5.25 3.89
CA ALA A 175 4.04 4.24 2.83
C ALA A 175 5.06 4.55 1.71
N PHE A 176 5.25 5.83 1.36
CA PHE A 176 6.30 6.25 0.42
C PHE A 176 7.71 5.97 0.95
N GLU A 177 7.94 6.24 2.23
CA GLU A 177 9.23 6.03 2.87
C GLU A 177 9.54 4.54 2.98
N GLU A 178 8.59 3.72 3.40
CA GLU A 178 8.71 2.26 3.46
C GLU A 178 9.01 1.66 2.09
N PHE A 179 8.23 2.02 1.05
CA PHE A 179 8.51 1.55 -0.31
C PHE A 179 9.93 1.94 -0.77
N ARG A 180 10.35 3.17 -0.48
CA ARG A 180 11.69 3.66 -0.83
C ARG A 180 12.79 2.91 -0.06
N GLU A 181 12.56 2.57 1.20
CA GLU A 181 13.48 1.79 2.02
C GLU A 181 13.65 0.39 1.44
N MET A 182 12.55 -0.31 1.13
CA MET A 182 12.59 -1.63 0.49
C MET A 182 13.31 -1.60 -0.86
N TYR A 183 13.04 -0.58 -1.70
CA TYR A 183 13.78 -0.36 -2.94
C TYR A 183 15.28 -0.17 -2.69
N GLY A 184 15.63 0.65 -1.69
CA GLY A 184 17.00 0.92 -1.28
C GLY A 184 17.74 -0.33 -0.77
N GLU A 185 17.07 -1.19 -0.01
CA GLU A 185 17.63 -2.47 0.44
C GLU A 185 18.02 -3.36 -0.75
N ILE A 186 17.14 -3.49 -1.74
CA ILE A 186 17.41 -4.30 -2.94
C ILE A 186 18.59 -3.73 -3.72
N ARG A 187 18.64 -2.41 -3.95
CA ARG A 187 19.75 -1.76 -4.67
C ARG A 187 21.06 -1.84 -3.91
N SER A 188 21.03 -1.69 -2.58
CA SER A 188 22.21 -1.87 -1.74
C SER A 188 22.70 -3.32 -1.79
N ARG A 189 21.79 -4.30 -1.81
CA ARG A 189 22.15 -5.70 -1.94
C ARG A 189 22.76 -5.99 -3.32
N GLU A 190 22.14 -5.51 -4.39
CA GLU A 190 22.63 -5.61 -5.77
C GLU A 190 24.07 -5.12 -5.91
N ALA A 191 24.40 -3.97 -5.31
CA ALA A 191 25.74 -3.42 -5.34
C ALA A 191 26.81 -4.31 -4.65
N SER A 192 26.40 -5.16 -3.71
CA SER A 192 27.28 -6.11 -3.02
C SER A 192 27.39 -7.48 -3.69
N LEU A 193 26.49 -7.81 -4.64
CA LEU A 193 26.46 -9.12 -5.29
C LEU A 193 27.75 -9.49 -6.05
N PRO A 194 28.46 -8.56 -6.73
CA PRO A 194 29.69 -8.90 -7.44
C PRO A 194 30.82 -9.42 -6.54
N GLU A 195 30.79 -9.11 -5.24
CA GLU A 195 31.77 -9.62 -4.27
C GLU A 195 31.38 -11.01 -3.74
N GLN A 196 30.12 -11.41 -3.90
CA GLN A 196 29.54 -12.61 -3.32
C GLN A 196 29.28 -13.72 -4.34
N LEU A 197 29.01 -13.35 -5.59
CA LEU A 197 28.65 -14.27 -6.68
C LEU A 197 29.74 -14.29 -7.75
N GLU A 198 29.89 -15.42 -8.44
CA GLU A 198 30.83 -15.50 -9.56
C GLU A 198 30.30 -14.88 -10.87
N VAL A 199 29.02 -14.50 -10.91
CA VAL A 199 28.34 -13.91 -12.08
C VAL A 199 27.89 -12.49 -11.76
N ASP A 200 28.02 -11.57 -12.72
CA ASP A 200 27.49 -10.20 -12.55
C ASP A 200 25.97 -10.23 -12.78
N VAL A 201 25.22 -9.71 -11.82
CA VAL A 201 23.77 -9.79 -11.77
C VAL A 201 23.22 -8.43 -11.39
N CYS A 202 22.22 -7.97 -12.15
CA CYS A 202 21.48 -6.76 -11.86
C CYS A 202 19.98 -7.01 -11.90
N PHE A 203 19.21 -6.25 -11.13
CA PHE A 203 17.75 -6.35 -11.11
C PHE A 203 17.16 -5.22 -11.96
N ASP A 204 16.28 -5.55 -12.88
CA ASP A 204 15.43 -4.53 -13.48
C ASP A 204 14.31 -4.12 -12.52
N ASP A 205 13.62 -3.02 -12.83
CA ASP A 205 12.54 -2.51 -11.98
C ASP A 205 11.37 -3.51 -11.82
N SER A 206 11.16 -4.40 -12.79
CA SER A 206 10.10 -5.41 -12.70
C SER A 206 10.42 -6.52 -11.70
N ALA A 207 11.69 -6.90 -11.57
CA ALA A 207 12.15 -7.80 -10.52
C ALA A 207 12.11 -7.12 -9.14
N VAL A 208 12.56 -5.86 -9.06
CA VAL A 208 12.51 -5.09 -7.82
C VAL A 208 11.09 -5.00 -7.28
N ASP A 209 10.12 -4.62 -8.12
CA ASP A 209 8.72 -4.53 -7.73
C ASP A 209 8.15 -5.89 -7.26
N GLU A 210 8.52 -7.01 -7.91
CA GLU A 210 8.12 -8.35 -7.47
C GLU A 210 8.72 -8.74 -6.12
N ILE A 211 10.00 -8.42 -5.91
CA ILE A 211 10.67 -8.69 -4.64
C ILE A 211 10.01 -7.88 -3.53
N ILE A 212 9.71 -6.60 -3.76
CA ILE A 212 8.94 -5.75 -2.84
C ILE A 212 7.56 -6.37 -2.57
N GLN A 213 6.84 -6.79 -3.61
CA GLN A 213 5.55 -7.44 -3.46
C GLN A 213 5.62 -8.69 -2.58
N LYS A 214 6.66 -9.51 -2.75
CA LYS A 214 6.90 -10.70 -1.96
C LYS A 214 7.25 -10.33 -0.51
N ALA A 215 8.12 -9.35 -0.30
CA ALA A 215 8.50 -8.83 1.01
C ALA A 215 7.28 -8.34 1.80
N ILE A 216 6.39 -7.56 1.17
CA ILE A 216 5.11 -7.13 1.80
C ILE A 216 4.28 -8.34 2.24
N ARG A 217 4.18 -9.38 1.38
CA ARG A 217 3.37 -10.58 1.68
C ARG A 217 3.95 -11.46 2.78
N THR A 218 5.28 -11.56 2.88
CA THR A 218 5.95 -12.48 3.80
C THR A 218 6.45 -11.81 5.08
N GLY A 219 6.56 -10.48 5.10
CA GLY A 219 7.18 -9.71 6.17
C GLY A 219 8.71 -9.86 6.21
N GLU A 220 9.33 -10.42 5.17
CA GLU A 220 10.78 -10.59 5.06
C GLU A 220 11.45 -9.33 4.49
N SER A 221 12.75 -9.12 4.79
CA SER A 221 13.52 -8.02 4.19
C SER A 221 13.60 -8.17 2.68
N ALA A 222 13.35 -7.06 1.97
CA ALA A 222 13.45 -7.00 0.52
C ALA A 222 14.89 -7.27 0.05
N GLY A 223 15.88 -6.77 0.79
CA GLY A 223 17.29 -7.02 0.52
C GLY A 223 17.70 -8.48 0.70
N ASP A 224 17.13 -9.19 1.68
CA ASP A 224 17.43 -10.61 1.89
C ASP A 224 16.74 -11.51 0.86
N LEU A 225 15.52 -11.16 0.46
CA LEU A 225 14.82 -11.84 -0.64
C LEU A 225 15.55 -11.67 -1.99
N ALA A 226 16.13 -10.49 -2.24
CA ALA A 226 16.95 -10.26 -3.43
C ALA A 226 18.21 -11.13 -3.41
N LEU A 227 18.86 -11.27 -2.26
CA LEU A 227 20.04 -12.13 -2.10
C LEU A 227 19.69 -13.61 -2.31
N ASP A 228 18.64 -14.13 -1.65
CA ASP A 228 18.18 -15.51 -1.83
C ASP A 228 17.92 -15.82 -3.30
N LEU A 229 17.22 -14.93 -4.00
CA LEU A 229 16.92 -15.09 -5.41
C LEU A 229 18.20 -15.16 -6.26
N ALA A 230 19.15 -14.23 -6.05
CA ALA A 230 20.39 -14.20 -6.80
C ALA A 230 21.25 -15.45 -6.56
N THR A 231 21.37 -15.89 -5.30
CA THR A 231 22.10 -17.12 -4.94
C THR A 231 21.46 -18.36 -5.56
N ARG A 232 20.13 -18.45 -5.58
CA ARG A 232 19.42 -19.59 -6.20
C ARG A 232 19.59 -19.64 -7.71
N LEU A 233 19.67 -18.48 -8.36
CA LEU A 233 19.91 -18.36 -9.80
C LEU A 233 21.38 -18.59 -10.17
N GLU A 234 22.33 -18.36 -9.26
CA GLU A 234 23.77 -18.41 -9.51
C GLU A 234 24.20 -19.68 -10.25
N TYR A 235 23.74 -20.85 -9.80
CA TYR A 235 24.12 -22.12 -10.43
C TYR A 235 23.69 -22.17 -11.92
N GLY A 236 22.45 -21.78 -12.22
CA GLY A 236 21.93 -21.74 -13.59
C GLY A 236 22.63 -20.71 -14.45
N LEU A 237 22.92 -19.53 -13.89
CA LEU A 237 23.61 -18.44 -14.57
C LEU A 237 25.09 -18.76 -14.82
N LYS A 238 25.76 -19.44 -13.90
CA LYS A 238 27.15 -19.91 -14.06
C LYS A 238 27.28 -20.90 -15.21
N LEU A 239 26.36 -21.87 -15.31
CA LEU A 239 26.31 -22.80 -16.45
C LEU A 239 26.12 -22.08 -17.78
N LEU A 240 25.31 -21.01 -17.79
CA LEU A 240 25.11 -20.17 -18.95
C LEU A 240 26.38 -19.38 -19.29
N ARG A 241 27.03 -18.73 -18.32
CA ARG A 241 28.29 -18.00 -18.50
C ARG A 241 29.35 -18.88 -19.16
N ASP A 242 29.57 -20.07 -18.61
CA ASP A 242 30.63 -20.98 -19.08
C ASP A 242 30.38 -21.48 -20.52
N ARG A 243 29.14 -21.50 -21.00
CA ARG A 243 28.77 -21.95 -22.36
C ARG A 243 28.57 -20.82 -23.38
N SER A 244 28.14 -19.65 -22.92
CA SER A 244 27.71 -18.52 -23.76
C SER A 244 28.68 -17.34 -23.77
N GLY A 245 29.56 -17.24 -22.78
CA GLY A 245 30.44 -16.08 -22.58
C GLY A 245 29.75 -14.83 -22.05
N ILE A 246 28.46 -14.92 -21.67
CA ILE A 246 27.73 -13.80 -21.06
C ILE A 246 28.21 -13.61 -19.62
N GLU A 247 28.75 -12.43 -19.32
CA GLU A 247 29.27 -12.11 -17.99
C GLU A 247 28.22 -11.44 -17.09
N LYS A 248 27.24 -10.75 -17.69
CA LYS A 248 26.22 -9.96 -16.99
C LYS A 248 24.80 -10.44 -17.30
N PHE A 249 24.02 -10.67 -16.25
CA PHE A 249 22.63 -11.12 -16.32
C PHE A 249 21.68 -10.09 -15.70
N VAL A 250 20.51 -9.91 -16.34
CA VAL A 250 19.45 -9.02 -15.86
C VAL A 250 18.30 -9.88 -15.33
N ILE A 251 18.10 -9.88 -14.01
CA ILE A 251 16.96 -10.51 -13.37
C ILE A 251 15.74 -9.61 -13.58
N ASN A 252 14.67 -10.20 -14.12
CA ASN A 252 13.39 -9.55 -14.37
C ASN A 252 12.26 -10.22 -13.56
N HIS A 253 11.04 -9.73 -13.69
CA HIS A 253 9.84 -10.29 -13.06
C HIS A 253 9.73 -11.82 -13.22
N GLU A 254 10.00 -12.35 -14.42
CA GLU A 254 9.90 -13.79 -14.69
C GLU A 254 10.87 -14.59 -13.84
N ALA A 255 12.09 -14.10 -13.63
CA ALA A 255 13.07 -14.74 -12.77
C ALA A 255 12.62 -14.82 -11.30
N VAL A 256 11.83 -13.84 -10.82
CA VAL A 256 11.28 -13.86 -9.46
C VAL A 256 10.11 -14.85 -9.34
N THR A 257 9.24 -14.90 -10.35
CA THR A 257 8.03 -15.73 -10.32
C THR A 257 8.26 -17.19 -10.73
N ASP A 258 9.15 -17.44 -11.68
CA ASP A 258 9.44 -18.74 -12.28
C ASP A 258 10.91 -18.80 -12.77
N MET A 259 11.80 -19.13 -11.85
CA MET A 259 13.24 -19.23 -12.12
C MET A 259 13.56 -20.28 -13.21
N GLU A 260 12.85 -21.40 -13.23
CA GLU A 260 13.13 -22.47 -14.20
C GLU A 260 12.80 -22.01 -15.62
N LYS A 261 11.64 -21.37 -15.81
CA LYS A 261 11.25 -20.81 -17.09
C LYS A 261 12.22 -19.72 -17.54
N TYR A 262 12.61 -18.82 -16.65
CA TYR A 262 13.59 -17.78 -16.93
C TYR A 262 14.93 -18.36 -17.45
N ILE A 263 15.51 -19.34 -16.74
CA ILE A 263 16.75 -20.00 -17.16
C ILE A 263 16.57 -20.72 -18.50
N ASN A 264 15.45 -21.42 -18.69
CA ASN A 264 15.14 -22.11 -19.94
C ASN A 264 15.01 -21.15 -21.13
N ASP A 265 14.39 -19.99 -20.94
CA ASP A 265 14.19 -19.01 -22.00
C ASP A 265 15.47 -18.22 -22.30
N LEU A 266 16.37 -18.05 -21.33
CA LEU A 266 17.74 -17.61 -21.58
C LEU A 266 18.52 -18.64 -22.42
N LEU A 267 18.44 -19.92 -22.07
CA LEU A 267 19.07 -21.00 -22.84
C LEU A 267 18.58 -21.02 -24.30
N LYS A 268 17.26 -20.99 -24.51
CA LYS A 268 16.66 -20.97 -25.86
C LYS A 268 17.11 -19.77 -26.69
N ARG A 269 17.18 -18.59 -26.09
CA ARG A 269 17.67 -17.37 -26.79
C ARG A 269 19.10 -17.57 -27.28
N HIS A 270 19.99 -18.07 -26.43
CA HIS A 270 21.37 -18.34 -26.82
C HIS A 270 21.48 -19.38 -27.96
N TYR A 271 20.71 -20.47 -27.93
CA TYR A 271 20.74 -21.47 -29.00
C TYR A 271 20.15 -20.96 -30.32
N ARG A 272 19.14 -20.08 -30.28
CA ARG A 272 18.58 -19.45 -31.50
C ARG A 272 19.59 -18.51 -32.16
N GLU A 273 20.34 -17.74 -31.38
CA GLU A 273 21.36 -16.83 -31.90
C GLU A 273 22.56 -17.56 -32.52
N LYS A 274 22.99 -18.70 -31.95
CA LYS A 274 23.99 -19.57 -32.59
C LYS A 274 23.49 -20.23 -33.88
N GLY A 275 22.23 -20.66 -33.93
CA GLY A 275 21.64 -21.28 -35.12
C GLY A 275 21.44 -20.31 -36.30
N ALA A 276 21.18 -19.03 -36.04
CA ALA A 276 21.02 -18.01 -37.08
C ALA A 276 22.36 -17.55 -37.71
N GLY A 277 23.49 -17.81 -37.07
CA GLY A 277 24.82 -17.45 -37.55
C GLY A 277 25.45 -18.45 -38.54
N GLU A 278 24.98 -19.70 -38.57
CA GLU A 278 25.54 -20.76 -39.45
C GLU A 278 24.86 -20.81 -40.83
N ASP A 279 23.64 -20.30 -40.99
CA ASP A 279 22.92 -20.28 -42.28
C ASP A 279 23.20 -19.05 -43.16
N GLY A 280 24.08 -18.13 -42.73
CA GLY A 280 24.44 -16.90 -43.46
C GLY A 280 25.76 -16.96 -44.25
N SER A 281 26.45 -18.11 -44.27
CA SER A 281 27.72 -18.31 -44.98
C SER A 281 27.64 -19.52 -45.92
N ALA A 282 26.82 -19.41 -46.96
CA ALA A 282 26.85 -20.30 -48.12
C ALA A 282 26.69 -19.47 -49.41
#